data_AF-A0A2R6JPD9-F1
#
_entry.id   AF-A0A2R6JPD9-F1
#
_cell.length_a   1.000
_cell.length_b   1.000
_cell.length_c   1.000
_cell.angle_alpha   90.00
_cell.angle_beta   90.00
_cell.angle_gamma   90.00
#
_symmetry.space_group_name_H-M   'P 1'
#
loop_
_entity.id
_entity.type
_entity.pdbx_description
1 polymer ?
#
loop_
_entity_poly.entity_id
_entity_poly.type
_entity_poly.pdbx_seq_one_letter_code
_entity_poly.pdbx_strand_id
1 'polypeptide(L)'
;PVHLFGAGHPMIFALAVAAGCDLFDSAAYALYARDDRYLTVAGTDGLEDLDYLPCACPVCADHTAGSLRVLPDDERERRLAEHNLHVSYRELRTVKQALRQGNLLELVERRARGHPAMVDGYRALLNADLAAADPVSKGAFFGLSADTARRPEVRRHHDRLDRLTVDGERVLLSEGGDNDRFDETWRLRPPFGPFPAVLSDSYPLTAELPERLAPAAYEAAAEGVGRLAAANPDVAFTVAHWGWPETALSALPDDVSTLELGPDSEPPSEYDSDPDPGTNTGAGTGG
;
A
#
# COMPACT_ATOMS: atom_id res chain seq x y z
N PRO A 1 21.37 6.50 -14.08
CA PRO A 1 20.22 7.39 -14.37
C PRO A 1 19.42 6.91 -15.58
N VAL A 2 18.13 6.64 -15.41
CA VAL A 2 17.19 6.25 -16.48
C VAL A 2 16.33 7.46 -16.84
N HIS A 3 16.28 7.83 -18.12
CA HIS A 3 15.49 8.93 -18.62
C HIS A 3 14.24 8.43 -19.34
N LEU A 4 13.06 8.86 -18.89
CA LEU A 4 11.79 8.54 -19.54
C LEU A 4 11.41 9.65 -20.51
N PHE A 5 11.79 9.49 -21.78
CA PHE A 5 11.57 10.51 -22.81
C PHE A 5 10.08 10.77 -23.07
N GLY A 6 9.70 12.05 -23.10
CA GLY A 6 8.33 12.50 -23.40
C GLY A 6 7.32 12.29 -22.27
N ALA A 7 7.77 11.81 -21.10
CA ALA A 7 6.95 11.63 -19.92
C ALA A 7 6.77 12.94 -19.15
N GLY A 8 6.06 13.89 -19.76
CA GLY A 8 5.94 15.24 -19.25
C GLY A 8 4.74 15.52 -18.34
N HIS A 9 3.79 14.58 -18.24
CA HIS A 9 2.53 14.79 -17.52
C HIS A 9 2.63 14.32 -16.05
N PRO A 10 2.24 15.13 -15.05
CA PRO A 10 2.44 14.81 -13.63
C PRO A 10 1.78 13.52 -13.15
N MET A 11 0.65 13.14 -13.74
CA MET A 11 -0.07 11.89 -13.43
C MET A 11 0.84 10.64 -13.40
N ILE A 12 1.85 10.56 -14.27
CA ILE A 12 2.67 9.36 -14.41
C ILE A 12 3.93 9.38 -13.53
N PHE A 13 4.28 10.50 -12.89
CA PHE A 13 5.57 10.65 -12.20
C PHE A 13 5.77 9.62 -11.09
N ALA A 14 4.76 9.42 -10.24
CA ALA A 14 4.86 8.44 -9.15
C ALA A 14 5.12 7.02 -9.69
N LEU A 15 4.36 6.61 -10.72
CA LEU A 15 4.47 5.28 -11.32
C LEU A 15 5.83 5.09 -12.01
N ALA A 16 6.28 6.07 -12.79
CA ALA A 16 7.55 6.02 -13.49
C ALA A 16 8.74 5.97 -12.54
N VAL A 17 8.72 6.75 -11.45
CA VAL A 17 9.75 6.69 -10.41
C VAL A 17 9.74 5.34 -9.69
N ALA A 18 8.57 4.78 -9.39
CA ALA A 18 8.48 3.45 -8.80
C ALA A 18 9.00 2.34 -9.73
N ALA A 19 8.91 2.55 -11.05
CA ALA A 19 9.53 1.70 -12.07
C ALA A 19 11.04 1.96 -12.28
N GLY A 20 11.64 2.89 -11.54
CA GLY A 20 13.09 3.16 -11.58
C GLY A 20 13.53 4.30 -12.53
N CYS A 21 12.62 5.15 -12.99
CA CYS A 21 12.99 6.33 -13.79
C CYS A 21 13.50 7.48 -12.90
N ASP A 22 14.59 8.13 -13.33
CA ASP A 22 15.26 9.20 -12.59
C ASP A 22 15.03 10.59 -13.19
N LEU A 23 14.84 10.67 -14.51
CA LEU A 23 14.75 11.91 -15.27
C LEU A 23 13.46 11.95 -16.11
N PHE A 24 12.93 13.15 -16.29
CA PHE A 24 11.75 13.46 -17.09
C PHE A 24 12.00 14.73 -17.90
N ASP A 25 11.56 14.76 -19.15
CA ASP A 25 11.42 15.97 -19.96
C ASP A 25 9.94 16.26 -20.24
N SER A 26 9.56 17.54 -20.23
CA SER A 26 8.18 17.96 -20.48
C SER A 26 8.14 19.12 -21.45
N ALA A 27 7.68 18.85 -22.68
CA ALA A 27 7.07 19.87 -23.53
C ALA A 27 5.56 20.01 -23.24
N ALA A 28 4.98 19.05 -22.50
CA ALA A 28 3.55 18.96 -22.26
C ALA A 28 3.01 20.22 -21.57
N TYR A 29 3.73 20.83 -20.62
CA TYR A 29 3.23 22.01 -19.91
C TYR A 29 2.87 23.18 -20.84
N ALA A 30 3.66 23.39 -21.90
CA ALA A 30 3.47 24.47 -22.86
C ALA A 30 2.52 24.07 -23.99
N LEU A 31 2.67 22.85 -24.53
CA LEU A 31 1.79 22.35 -25.59
C LEU A 31 0.33 22.30 -25.12
N TYR A 32 0.10 21.83 -23.90
CA TYR A 32 -1.24 21.76 -23.32
C TYR A 32 -1.79 23.16 -23.06
N ALA A 33 -0.96 24.09 -22.56
CA ALA A 33 -1.39 25.46 -22.31
C ALA A 33 -1.83 26.19 -23.58
N ARG A 34 -1.15 25.95 -24.71
CA ARG A 34 -1.52 26.50 -26.02
C ARG A 34 -2.91 26.04 -26.49
N ASP A 35 -3.31 24.84 -26.08
CA ASP A 35 -4.61 24.25 -26.40
C ASP A 35 -5.65 24.50 -25.28
N ASP A 36 -5.43 25.50 -24.43
CA ASP A 36 -6.29 25.85 -23.28
C ASP A 36 -6.51 24.69 -22.28
N ARG A 37 -5.52 23.78 -22.16
CA ARG A 37 -5.58 22.62 -21.28
C ARG A 37 -4.89 22.87 -19.93
N TYR A 38 -5.60 22.47 -18.87
CA TYR A 38 -5.21 22.60 -17.47
C TYR A 38 -4.74 21.24 -16.92
N LEU A 39 -3.46 21.14 -16.55
CA LEU A 39 -2.92 19.90 -15.99
C LEU A 39 -3.32 19.70 -14.53
N THR A 40 -3.66 18.46 -14.18
CA THR A 40 -3.79 18.00 -12.80
C THR A 40 -2.97 16.74 -12.58
N VAL A 41 -2.84 16.33 -11.32
CA VAL A 41 -2.21 15.06 -10.94
C VAL A 41 -3.06 13.83 -11.26
N ALA A 42 -4.33 14.03 -11.64
CA ALA A 42 -5.28 12.96 -11.97
C ALA A 42 -5.65 12.96 -13.46
N GLY A 43 -5.36 14.02 -14.20
CA GLY A 43 -5.88 14.20 -15.55
C GLY A 43 -5.44 15.50 -16.21
N THR A 44 -6.13 15.80 -17.30
CA THR A 44 -6.06 17.08 -17.98
C THR A 44 -7.49 17.53 -18.24
N ASP A 45 -7.80 18.75 -17.83
CA ASP A 45 -9.11 19.38 -18.04
C ASP A 45 -9.00 20.44 -19.13
N GLY A 46 -10.10 20.70 -19.85
CA GLY A 46 -10.21 21.91 -20.68
C GLY A 46 -10.56 23.10 -19.80
N LEU A 47 -9.95 24.27 -20.02
CA LEU A 47 -10.26 25.47 -19.24
C LEU A 47 -11.74 25.88 -19.41
N GLU A 48 -12.33 25.62 -20.57
CA GLU A 48 -13.74 25.83 -20.88
C GLU A 48 -14.67 25.07 -19.91
N ASP A 49 -14.28 23.87 -19.46
CA ASP A 49 -15.10 22.98 -18.63
C ASP A 49 -14.97 23.25 -17.12
N LEU A 50 -14.01 24.10 -16.71
CA LEU A 50 -13.70 24.31 -15.30
C LEU A 50 -14.54 25.44 -14.67
N ASP A 51 -15.41 25.12 -13.72
CA ASP A 51 -16.04 26.17 -12.89
C ASP A 51 -15.12 26.68 -11.77
N TYR A 52 -14.24 25.80 -11.30
CA TYR A 52 -13.28 26.06 -10.21
C TYR A 52 -11.87 25.66 -10.64
N LEU A 53 -10.86 26.32 -10.09
CA LEU A 53 -9.46 25.91 -10.24
C LEU A 53 -9.06 25.09 -9.01
N PRO A 54 -8.96 23.75 -9.09
CA PRO A 54 -8.66 22.89 -7.93
C PRO A 54 -7.16 22.88 -7.59
N CYS A 55 -6.54 24.06 -7.49
CA CYS A 55 -5.13 24.25 -7.22
C CYS A 55 -4.91 25.52 -6.39
N ALA A 56 -3.78 25.56 -5.68
CA ALA A 56 -3.36 26.68 -4.84
C ALA A 56 -2.01 27.26 -5.28
N CYS A 57 -1.65 27.14 -6.56
CA CYS A 57 -0.47 27.80 -7.11
C CYS A 57 -0.74 29.32 -7.25
N PRO A 58 0.29 30.16 -7.46
CA PRO A 58 0.11 31.61 -7.62
C PRO A 58 -0.94 31.98 -8.67
N VAL A 59 -0.95 31.29 -9.82
CA VAL A 59 -1.95 31.52 -10.88
C VAL A 59 -3.37 31.24 -10.37
N CYS A 60 -3.60 30.09 -9.74
CA CYS A 60 -4.95 29.71 -9.27
C CYS A 60 -5.41 30.46 -8.02
N ALA A 61 -4.49 31.11 -7.29
CA ALA A 61 -4.82 32.00 -6.19
C ALA A 61 -5.27 33.38 -6.67
N ASP A 62 -4.67 33.88 -7.75
CA ASP A 62 -4.93 35.21 -8.29
C ASP A 62 -6.08 35.22 -9.33
N HIS A 63 -6.48 34.05 -9.83
CA HIS A 63 -7.47 33.91 -10.88
C HIS A 63 -8.60 32.92 -10.54
N THR A 64 -9.78 33.20 -11.08
CA THR A 64 -10.86 32.20 -11.25
C THR A 64 -10.81 31.61 -12.66
N ALA A 65 -11.46 30.47 -12.89
CA ALA A 65 -11.53 29.87 -14.22
C ALA A 65 -12.16 30.84 -15.25
N GLY A 66 -13.25 31.52 -14.88
CA GLY A 66 -13.86 32.56 -15.73
C GLY A 66 -12.91 33.72 -16.03
N SER A 67 -12.11 34.16 -15.05
CA SER A 67 -11.14 35.24 -15.28
C SER A 67 -10.01 34.81 -16.22
N LEU A 68 -9.58 33.54 -16.19
CA LEU A 68 -8.57 33.01 -17.11
C LEU A 68 -9.10 32.95 -18.54
N ARG A 69 -10.35 32.49 -18.74
CA ARG A 69 -10.95 32.37 -20.09
C ARG A 69 -11.03 33.69 -20.85
N VAL A 70 -11.21 34.80 -20.15
CA VAL A 70 -11.35 36.13 -20.77
C VAL A 70 -10.01 36.85 -20.97
N LEU A 71 -8.89 36.26 -20.55
CA LEU A 71 -7.57 36.81 -20.84
C LEU A 71 -7.27 36.74 -22.35
N PRO A 72 -6.47 37.68 -22.88
CA PRO A 72 -5.91 37.56 -24.23
C PRO A 72 -5.16 36.24 -24.39
N ASP A 73 -5.21 35.65 -25.59
CA ASP A 73 -4.69 34.30 -25.87
C ASP A 73 -3.25 34.09 -25.39
N ASP A 74 -2.33 35.02 -25.70
CA ASP A 74 -0.92 34.92 -25.28
C ASP A 74 -0.76 34.93 -23.74
N GLU A 75 -1.56 35.73 -23.05
CA GLU A 75 -1.51 35.81 -21.58
C GLU A 75 -2.16 34.58 -20.95
N ARG A 76 -3.26 34.07 -21.54
CA ARG A 76 -3.93 32.84 -21.10
C ARG A 76 -3.01 31.63 -21.24
N GLU A 77 -2.39 31.46 -22.41
CA GLU A 77 -1.38 30.42 -22.67
C GLU A 77 -0.25 30.51 -21.62
N ARG A 78 0.29 31.72 -21.39
CA ARG A 78 1.35 31.92 -20.39
C ARG A 78 0.92 31.50 -18.98
N ARG A 79 -0.26 31.89 -18.53
CA ARG A 79 -0.77 31.55 -17.18
C ARG A 79 -1.07 30.07 -17.03
N LEU A 80 -1.63 29.44 -18.05
CA LEU A 80 -1.84 27.99 -18.06
C LEU A 80 -0.49 27.25 -18.04
N ALA A 81 0.51 27.71 -18.79
CA ALA A 81 1.85 27.12 -18.78
C ALA A 81 2.52 27.26 -17.40
N GLU A 82 2.42 28.43 -16.76
CA GLU A 82 2.90 28.67 -15.39
C GLU A 82 2.24 27.70 -14.39
N HIS A 83 0.92 27.56 -14.44
CA HIS A 83 0.17 26.58 -13.63
C HIS A 83 0.64 25.14 -13.89
N ASN A 84 0.72 24.73 -15.16
CA ASN A 84 1.10 23.38 -15.56
C ASN A 84 2.50 23.01 -15.05
N LEU A 85 3.44 23.96 -15.06
CA LEU A 85 4.76 23.81 -14.43
C LEU A 85 4.65 23.67 -12.92
N HIS A 86 3.86 24.51 -12.25
CA HIS A 86 3.66 24.43 -10.81
C HIS A 86 3.13 23.07 -10.37
N VAL A 87 2.14 22.50 -11.07
CA VAL A 87 1.61 21.16 -10.78
C VAL A 87 2.68 20.11 -10.97
N SER A 88 3.44 20.17 -12.06
CA SER A 88 4.52 19.22 -12.35
C SER A 88 5.60 19.24 -11.27
N TYR A 89 6.12 20.41 -10.90
CA TYR A 89 7.12 20.54 -9.85
C TYR A 89 6.61 20.17 -8.46
N ARG A 90 5.34 20.51 -8.17
CA ARG A 90 4.70 20.07 -6.92
C ARG A 90 4.66 18.55 -6.86
N GLU A 91 4.28 17.88 -7.96
CA GLU A 91 4.20 16.43 -7.96
C GLU A 91 5.56 15.76 -7.82
N LEU A 92 6.60 16.27 -8.48
CA LEU A 92 7.97 15.79 -8.26
C LEU A 92 8.41 15.91 -6.79
N ARG A 93 8.05 17.00 -6.10
CA ARG A 93 8.32 17.15 -4.66
C ARG A 93 7.54 16.15 -3.82
N THR A 94 6.27 15.91 -4.13
CA THR A 94 5.43 14.90 -3.48
C THR A 94 6.04 13.50 -3.62
N VAL A 95 6.47 13.12 -4.83
CA VAL A 95 7.11 11.82 -5.11
C VAL A 95 8.42 11.67 -4.32
N LYS A 96 9.27 12.71 -4.31
CA LYS A 96 10.52 12.70 -3.52
C LYS A 96 10.26 12.55 -2.03
N GLN A 97 9.23 13.21 -1.49
CA GLN A 97 8.85 13.06 -0.09
C GLN A 97 8.35 11.64 0.19
N ALA A 98 7.55 11.06 -0.72
CA ALA A 98 7.04 9.71 -0.56
C ALA A 98 8.16 8.65 -0.56
N LEU A 99 9.15 8.82 -1.43
CA LEU A 99 10.39 8.02 -1.40
C LEU A 99 11.10 8.11 -0.04
N ARG A 100 11.24 9.31 0.52
CA ARG A 100 11.89 9.51 1.83
C ARG A 100 11.12 8.87 2.99
N GLN A 101 9.80 8.83 2.91
CA GLN A 101 8.93 8.20 3.91
C GLN A 101 8.76 6.69 3.69
N GLY A 102 9.20 6.16 2.54
CA GLY A 102 9.00 4.77 2.17
C GLY A 102 7.56 4.42 1.82
N ASN A 103 6.73 5.39 1.42
CA ASN A 103 5.32 5.21 1.06
C ASN A 103 5.03 5.52 -0.43
N LEU A 104 6.03 5.28 -1.30
CA LEU A 104 5.92 5.56 -2.73
C LEU A 104 4.81 4.74 -3.38
N LEU A 105 4.69 3.46 -3.06
CA LEU A 105 3.66 2.60 -3.67
C LEU A 105 2.25 3.05 -3.25
N GLU A 106 2.07 3.63 -2.05
CA GLU A 106 0.79 4.21 -1.60
C GLU A 106 0.46 5.44 -2.45
N LEU A 107 1.47 6.25 -2.77
CA LEU A 107 1.29 7.38 -3.69
C LEU A 107 0.93 6.90 -5.09
N VAL A 108 1.64 5.91 -5.63
CA VAL A 108 1.34 5.30 -6.95
C VAL A 108 -0.09 4.81 -6.97
N GLU A 109 -0.50 4.07 -5.95
CA GLU A 109 -1.83 3.49 -5.84
C GLU A 109 -2.92 4.58 -5.86
N ARG A 110 -2.73 5.66 -5.09
CA ARG A 110 -3.62 6.84 -5.13
C ARG A 110 -3.67 7.49 -6.52
N ARG A 111 -2.52 7.68 -7.19
CA ARG A 111 -2.46 8.26 -8.55
C ARG A 111 -3.08 7.33 -9.59
N ALA A 112 -2.95 6.03 -9.43
CA ALA A 112 -3.44 5.04 -10.38
C ALA A 112 -4.95 5.12 -10.62
N ARG A 113 -5.71 5.51 -9.59
CA ARG A 113 -7.17 5.67 -9.64
C ARG A 113 -7.64 6.89 -10.45
N GLY A 114 -6.72 7.70 -10.98
CA GLY A 114 -7.07 8.80 -11.88
C GLY A 114 -7.50 8.33 -13.27
N HIS A 115 -7.03 7.17 -13.74
CA HIS A 115 -7.32 6.70 -15.10
C HIS A 115 -7.17 5.17 -15.24
N PRO A 116 -8.02 4.46 -16.02
CA PRO A 116 -7.90 3.01 -16.22
C PRO A 116 -6.51 2.53 -16.67
N ALA A 117 -5.89 3.20 -17.65
CA ALA A 117 -4.53 2.85 -18.09
C ALA A 117 -3.47 3.01 -16.99
N MET A 118 -3.69 3.90 -16.01
CA MET A 118 -2.79 4.02 -14.85
C MET A 118 -2.99 2.87 -13.86
N VAL A 119 -4.21 2.35 -13.73
CA VAL A 119 -4.48 1.11 -12.99
C VAL A 119 -3.77 -0.07 -13.64
N ASP A 120 -3.84 -0.19 -14.97
CA ASP A 120 -3.12 -1.24 -15.71
C ASP A 120 -1.61 -1.13 -15.51
N GLY A 121 -1.06 0.09 -15.60
CA GLY A 121 0.35 0.35 -15.32
C GLY A 121 0.75 -0.01 -13.88
N TYR A 122 -0.08 0.31 -12.89
CA TYR A 122 0.18 -0.07 -11.49
C TYR A 122 0.19 -1.59 -11.31
N ARG A 123 -0.78 -2.30 -11.90
CA ARG A 123 -0.84 -3.77 -11.82
C ARG A 123 0.34 -4.43 -12.52
N ALA A 124 0.75 -3.90 -13.67
CA ALA A 124 1.95 -4.35 -14.36
C ALA A 124 3.20 -4.15 -13.50
N LEU A 125 3.32 -2.99 -12.84
CA LEU A 125 4.40 -2.71 -11.90
C LEU A 125 4.43 -3.72 -10.73
N LEU A 126 3.28 -4.02 -10.12
CA LEU A 126 3.19 -5.01 -9.04
C LEU A 126 3.52 -6.43 -9.49
N ASN A 127 3.35 -6.76 -10.77
CA ASN A 127 3.74 -8.08 -11.30
C ASN A 127 5.24 -8.17 -11.63
N ALA A 128 5.97 -7.05 -11.64
CA ALA A 128 7.42 -7.06 -11.76
C ALA A 128 8.09 -7.52 -10.45
N ASP A 129 9.32 -8.00 -10.55
CA ASP A 129 10.15 -8.29 -9.38
C ASP A 129 10.73 -6.99 -8.79
N LEU A 130 9.92 -6.32 -7.97
CA LEU A 130 10.34 -5.15 -7.21
C LEU A 130 10.99 -5.53 -5.88
N ALA A 131 10.84 -6.78 -5.42
CA ALA A 131 11.21 -7.19 -4.08
C ALA A 131 12.72 -7.03 -3.82
N ALA A 132 13.54 -7.20 -4.85
CA ALA A 132 14.99 -7.02 -4.79
C ALA A 132 15.44 -5.56 -4.57
N ALA A 133 14.72 -4.59 -5.12
CA ALA A 133 15.06 -3.16 -5.02
C ALA A 133 14.32 -2.45 -3.86
N ASP A 134 13.31 -3.11 -3.30
CA ASP A 134 12.41 -2.54 -2.33
C ASP A 134 12.96 -2.65 -0.88
N PRO A 135 13.02 -1.56 -0.09
CA PRO A 135 13.57 -1.58 1.26
C PRO A 135 12.87 -2.56 2.20
N VAL A 136 13.62 -3.21 3.09
CA VAL A 136 13.10 -4.23 4.02
C VAL A 136 12.20 -3.64 5.12
N SER A 137 12.46 -2.40 5.54
CA SER A 137 11.65 -1.68 6.53
C SER A 137 11.44 -0.24 6.05
N LYS A 138 10.20 0.26 6.22
CA LYS A 138 9.74 1.56 5.73
C LYS A 138 8.73 2.16 6.71
N GLY A 139 8.17 3.33 6.36
CA GLY A 139 7.01 3.89 7.05
C GLY A 139 5.77 2.98 7.01
N ALA A 140 4.67 3.46 7.57
CA ALA A 140 3.44 2.69 7.70
C ALA A 140 2.93 2.14 6.35
N PHE A 141 2.55 0.86 6.35
CA PHE A 141 1.94 0.18 5.21
C PHE A 141 0.43 0.40 5.26
N PHE A 142 -0.14 0.95 4.17
CA PHE A 142 -1.59 1.14 4.05
C PHE A 142 -2.15 0.23 2.95
N GLY A 143 -3.05 -0.68 3.32
CA GLY A 143 -3.76 -1.50 2.35
C GLY A 143 -5.01 -0.81 1.83
N LEU A 144 -4.95 -0.25 0.62
CA LEU A 144 -6.02 0.61 0.09
C LEU A 144 -6.84 -0.03 -1.05
N SER A 145 -6.48 -1.23 -1.53
CA SER A 145 -7.30 -2.04 -2.44
C SER A 145 -6.91 -3.51 -2.45
N ALA A 146 -7.66 -4.29 -3.23
CA ALA A 146 -7.30 -5.65 -3.61
C ALA A 146 -5.90 -5.77 -4.24
N ASP A 147 -5.37 -4.71 -4.88
CA ASP A 147 -4.02 -4.73 -5.46
C ASP A 147 -2.94 -4.80 -4.37
N THR A 148 -3.25 -4.41 -3.12
CA THR A 148 -2.34 -4.48 -1.97
C THR A 148 -1.81 -5.90 -1.74
N ALA A 149 -2.63 -6.92 -1.99
CA ALA A 149 -2.25 -8.32 -1.83
C ALA A 149 -1.07 -8.73 -2.74
N ARG A 150 -0.82 -7.98 -3.82
CA ARG A 150 0.30 -8.22 -4.76
C ARG A 150 1.53 -7.37 -4.47
N ARG A 151 1.55 -6.60 -3.38
CA ARG A 151 2.67 -5.72 -3.06
C ARG A 151 3.92 -6.51 -2.67
N PRO A 152 5.12 -5.97 -2.94
CA PRO A 152 6.38 -6.66 -2.66
C PRO A 152 6.55 -7.08 -1.20
N GLU A 153 6.00 -6.32 -0.26
CA GLU A 153 6.01 -6.64 1.16
C GLU A 153 5.30 -7.96 1.49
N VAL A 154 4.15 -8.20 0.87
CA VAL A 154 3.36 -9.43 1.07
C VAL A 154 4.13 -10.62 0.52
N ARG A 155 4.60 -10.53 -0.72
CA ARG A 155 5.42 -11.59 -1.36
C ARG A 155 6.69 -11.88 -0.57
N ARG A 156 7.40 -10.83 -0.14
CA ARG A 156 8.62 -10.97 0.67
C ARG A 156 8.34 -11.63 2.01
N HIS A 157 7.21 -11.34 2.65
CA HIS A 157 6.81 -12.03 3.87
C HIS A 157 6.60 -13.52 3.60
N HIS A 158 5.84 -13.85 2.55
CA HIS A 158 5.61 -15.24 2.11
C HIS A 158 6.91 -15.99 1.79
N ASP A 159 7.85 -15.35 1.07
CA ASP A 159 9.17 -15.89 0.73
C ASP A 159 10.12 -16.03 1.93
N ARG A 160 9.71 -15.57 3.12
CA ARG A 160 10.49 -15.70 4.37
C ARG A 160 9.86 -16.68 5.35
N LEU A 161 8.65 -17.18 5.07
CA LEU A 161 7.98 -18.16 5.94
C LEU A 161 8.77 -19.45 6.06
N ASP A 162 9.47 -19.85 4.99
CA ASP A 162 10.36 -21.02 4.96
C ASP A 162 11.61 -20.88 5.87
N ARG A 163 11.90 -19.67 6.37
CA ARG A 163 13.02 -19.40 7.28
C ARG A 163 12.63 -19.47 8.75
N LEU A 164 11.33 -19.55 9.03
CA LEU A 164 10.80 -19.60 10.38
C LEU A 164 10.78 -21.05 10.84
N THR A 165 11.22 -21.29 12.06
CA THR A 165 11.10 -22.59 12.70
C THR A 165 9.70 -22.73 13.28
N VAL A 166 9.06 -23.86 13.02
CA VAL A 166 7.76 -24.21 13.57
C VAL A 166 7.99 -25.23 14.69
N ASP A 167 7.49 -24.95 15.88
CA ASP A 167 7.64 -25.84 17.03
C ASP A 167 6.36 -26.64 17.25
N GLY A 168 6.49 -27.97 17.41
CA GLY A 168 5.36 -28.87 17.67
C GLY A 168 4.83 -29.61 16.44
N GLU A 169 3.86 -30.49 16.66
CA GLU A 169 3.29 -31.37 15.62
C GLU A 169 1.94 -30.85 15.11
N ARG A 170 1.25 -30.02 15.90
CA ARG A 170 -0.07 -29.45 15.60
C ARG A 170 -0.06 -27.97 15.85
N VAL A 171 -0.16 -27.17 14.79
CA VAL A 171 -0.07 -25.71 14.85
C VAL A 171 -1.35 -25.05 14.36
N LEU A 172 -1.85 -24.11 15.15
CA LEU A 172 -3.01 -23.29 14.80
C LEU A 172 -2.57 -21.99 14.13
N LEU A 173 -3.13 -21.66 12.97
CA LEU A 173 -2.98 -20.38 12.29
C LEU A 173 -4.29 -19.60 12.49
N SER A 174 -4.31 -18.63 13.41
CA SER A 174 -5.55 -18.05 13.93
C SER A 174 -5.71 -16.56 13.64
N GLU A 175 -6.86 -16.15 13.12
CA GLU A 175 -7.33 -14.76 13.17
C GLU A 175 -7.90 -14.38 14.56
N GLY A 176 -8.04 -15.35 15.46
CA GLY A 176 -8.47 -15.19 16.85
C GLY A 176 -7.33 -15.39 17.85
N GLY A 177 -7.69 -15.55 19.12
CA GLY A 177 -6.77 -15.84 20.22
C GLY A 177 -6.16 -17.24 20.17
N ASP A 178 -5.38 -17.52 21.21
CA ASP A 178 -4.61 -18.77 21.35
C ASP A 178 -5.51 -19.94 21.77
N ASN A 179 -5.02 -21.17 21.56
CA ASN A 179 -5.80 -22.37 21.88
C ASN A 179 -4.92 -23.52 22.38
N ASP A 180 -5.10 -23.89 23.64
CA ASP A 180 -4.35 -24.94 24.35
C ASP A 180 -4.44 -26.35 23.74
N ARG A 181 -5.32 -26.57 22.74
CA ARG A 181 -5.42 -27.86 22.04
C ARG A 181 -4.29 -28.09 21.04
N PHE A 182 -3.60 -27.02 20.66
CA PHE A 182 -2.50 -27.01 19.71
C PHE A 182 -1.18 -26.80 20.45
N ASP A 183 -0.10 -27.28 19.85
CA ASP A 183 1.23 -27.19 20.45
C ASP A 183 1.78 -25.76 20.32
N GLU A 184 1.38 -25.05 19.26
CA GLU A 184 1.70 -23.65 19.01
C GLU A 184 0.53 -22.94 18.29
N THR A 185 0.35 -21.63 18.53
CA THR A 185 -0.57 -20.77 17.75
C THR A 185 0.20 -19.63 17.10
N TRP A 186 0.09 -19.52 15.78
CA TRP A 186 0.55 -18.38 14.99
C TRP A 186 -0.62 -17.46 14.66
N ARG A 187 -0.34 -16.16 14.57
CA ARG A 187 -1.29 -15.18 14.10
C ARG A 187 -1.52 -15.37 12.60
N LEU A 188 -2.73 -15.17 12.14
CA LEU A 188 -3.11 -15.18 10.73
C LEU A 188 -3.70 -13.82 10.38
N ARG A 189 -3.11 -13.12 9.42
CA ARG A 189 -3.55 -11.77 9.03
C ARG A 189 -3.55 -11.60 7.51
N PRO A 190 -4.71 -11.51 6.85
CA PRO A 190 -4.76 -11.15 5.43
C PRO A 190 -4.26 -9.71 5.16
N PRO A 191 -3.50 -9.45 4.07
CA PRO A 191 -3.03 -10.41 3.05
C PRO A 191 -1.72 -11.14 3.40
N PHE A 192 -1.10 -10.87 4.54
CA PHE A 192 0.22 -11.38 4.91
C PHE A 192 0.23 -12.89 5.17
N GLY A 193 -0.87 -13.48 5.63
CA GLY A 193 -0.90 -14.89 5.98
C GLY A 193 -0.36 -15.13 7.41
N PRO A 194 0.19 -16.32 7.68
CA PRO A 194 0.59 -16.70 9.03
C PRO A 194 1.90 -16.05 9.48
N PHE A 195 2.07 -15.83 10.78
CA PHE A 195 3.32 -15.41 11.40
C PHE A 195 3.32 -15.68 12.92
N PRO A 196 4.49 -15.94 13.54
CA PRO A 196 4.62 -16.04 14.99
C PRO A 196 4.20 -14.75 15.69
N ALA A 197 3.54 -14.84 16.85
CA ALA A 197 3.05 -13.67 17.59
C ALA A 197 4.14 -12.62 17.86
N VAL A 198 5.39 -13.07 18.11
CA VAL A 198 6.56 -12.20 18.34
C VAL A 198 6.89 -11.25 17.17
N LEU A 199 6.35 -11.47 15.98
CA LEU A 199 6.54 -10.60 14.82
C LEU A 199 5.42 -9.58 14.62
N SER A 200 4.38 -9.54 15.46
CA SER A 200 3.23 -8.62 15.31
C SER A 200 3.63 -7.16 15.13
N ASP A 201 4.68 -6.73 15.83
CA ASP A 201 5.15 -5.35 15.84
C ASP A 201 6.21 -5.05 14.78
N SER A 202 6.47 -6.03 13.90
CA SER A 202 7.46 -5.90 12.83
C SER A 202 6.80 -5.51 11.51
N TYR A 203 7.42 -4.60 10.76
CA TYR A 203 6.98 -4.30 9.39
C TYR A 203 7.06 -5.55 8.49
N PRO A 204 6.06 -5.84 7.63
CA PRO A 204 4.85 -5.05 7.34
C PRO A 204 3.61 -5.42 8.20
N LEU A 205 3.78 -6.25 9.22
CA LEU A 205 2.69 -6.80 10.05
C LEU A 205 2.02 -5.78 10.96
N THR A 206 2.56 -4.56 11.04
CA THR A 206 1.93 -3.37 11.65
C THR A 206 1.04 -2.58 10.67
N ALA A 207 0.71 -3.15 9.50
CA ALA A 207 -0.08 -2.48 8.47
C ALA A 207 -1.43 -1.94 8.97
N GLU A 208 -1.88 -0.83 8.40
CA GLU A 208 -3.25 -0.33 8.53
C GLU A 208 -4.09 -0.86 7.36
N LEU A 209 -5.15 -1.60 7.68
CA LEU A 209 -6.02 -2.26 6.72
C LEU A 209 -7.49 -1.91 7.02
N PRO A 210 -8.36 -1.82 6.00
CA PRO A 210 -9.79 -1.67 6.24
C PRO A 210 -10.36 -2.95 6.87
N GLU A 211 -11.40 -2.80 7.69
CA GLU A 211 -12.13 -3.94 8.28
C GLU A 211 -12.73 -4.86 7.21
N ARG A 212 -13.13 -4.30 6.07
CA ARG A 212 -13.70 -5.05 4.94
C ARG A 212 -12.65 -5.24 3.86
N LEU A 213 -12.08 -6.43 3.82
CA LEU A 213 -11.08 -6.83 2.83
C LEU A 213 -11.73 -7.42 1.58
N ALA A 214 -11.04 -7.29 0.45
CA ALA A 214 -11.42 -7.97 -0.78
C ALA A 214 -10.98 -9.45 -0.73
N PRO A 215 -11.65 -10.36 -1.49
CA PRO A 215 -11.27 -11.77 -1.55
C PRO A 215 -9.78 -12.02 -1.82
N ALA A 216 -9.17 -11.20 -2.68
CA ALA A 216 -7.75 -11.27 -3.01
C ALA A 216 -6.80 -11.18 -1.80
N ALA A 217 -7.21 -10.52 -0.70
CA ALA A 217 -6.40 -10.48 0.51
C ALA A 217 -6.38 -11.85 1.21
N TYR A 218 -7.53 -12.49 1.33
CA TYR A 218 -7.66 -13.83 1.91
C TYR A 218 -6.98 -14.90 1.04
N GLU A 219 -7.11 -14.77 -0.27
CA GLU A 219 -6.43 -15.65 -1.23
C GLU A 219 -4.90 -15.55 -1.11
N ALA A 220 -4.35 -14.34 -0.95
CA ALA A 220 -2.92 -14.16 -0.68
C ALA A 220 -2.52 -14.73 0.70
N ALA A 221 -3.36 -14.59 1.72
CA ALA A 221 -3.11 -15.19 3.02
C ALA A 221 -3.06 -16.73 2.93
N ALA A 222 -3.98 -17.33 2.16
CA ALA A 222 -4.01 -18.76 1.87
C ALA A 222 -2.75 -19.23 1.12
N GLU A 223 -2.22 -18.44 0.17
CA GLU A 223 -0.92 -18.72 -0.45
C GLU A 223 0.21 -18.78 0.60
N GLY A 224 0.23 -17.83 1.54
CA GLY A 224 1.17 -17.81 2.66
C GLY A 224 1.05 -19.06 3.53
N VAL A 225 -0.17 -19.50 3.85
CA VAL A 225 -0.43 -20.75 4.57
C VAL A 225 0.13 -21.94 3.80
N GLY A 226 -0.16 -22.04 2.50
CA GLY A 226 0.32 -23.13 1.65
C GLY A 226 1.85 -23.21 1.60
N ARG A 227 2.53 -22.07 1.57
CA ARG A 227 4.01 -22.03 1.62
C ARG A 227 4.57 -22.51 2.96
N LEU A 228 3.94 -22.11 4.07
CA LEU A 228 4.36 -22.57 5.40
C LEU A 228 4.17 -24.09 5.56
N ALA A 229 3.01 -24.61 5.12
CA ALA A 229 2.71 -26.04 5.14
C ALA A 229 3.69 -26.84 4.27
N ALA A 230 3.95 -26.38 3.04
CA ALA A 230 4.90 -27.03 2.14
C ALA A 230 6.34 -27.07 2.69
N ALA A 231 6.75 -26.06 3.47
CA ALA A 231 8.06 -26.02 4.13
C ALA A 231 8.13 -26.94 5.38
N ASN A 232 7.00 -27.35 5.93
CA ASN A 232 6.90 -28.13 7.17
C ASN A 232 5.96 -29.35 6.99
N PRO A 233 6.33 -30.34 6.17
CA PRO A 233 5.44 -31.44 5.77
C PRO A 233 5.07 -32.39 6.92
N ASP A 234 5.82 -32.36 8.02
CA ASP A 234 5.58 -33.20 9.20
C ASP A 234 4.67 -32.51 10.25
N VAL A 235 4.23 -31.27 10.00
CA VAL A 235 3.39 -30.48 10.91
C VAL A 235 1.95 -30.44 10.41
N ALA A 236 1.00 -30.76 11.29
CA ALA A 236 -0.43 -30.62 11.00
C ALA A 236 -0.89 -29.19 11.28
N PHE A 237 -1.28 -28.46 10.24
CA PHE A 237 -1.80 -27.09 10.35
C PHE A 237 -3.33 -27.03 10.39
N THR A 238 -3.86 -26.13 11.20
CA THR A 238 -5.28 -25.75 11.16
C THR A 238 -5.43 -24.24 10.99
N VAL A 239 -6.24 -23.81 10.03
CA VAL A 239 -6.59 -22.40 9.82
C VAL A 239 -7.89 -22.06 10.55
N ALA A 240 -7.80 -21.18 11.53
CA ALA A 240 -8.96 -20.62 12.23
C ALA A 240 -9.30 -19.22 11.70
N HIS A 241 -10.50 -19.06 11.16
CA HIS A 241 -10.87 -17.89 10.37
C HIS A 241 -12.29 -17.34 10.65
N TRP A 242 -12.51 -16.05 10.37
CA TRP A 242 -13.79 -15.35 10.51
C TRP A 242 -14.59 -15.34 9.19
N GLY A 243 -14.98 -16.53 8.70
CA GLY A 243 -15.77 -16.65 7.47
C GLY A 243 -15.04 -16.19 6.20
N TRP A 244 -13.83 -16.71 5.96
CA TRP A 244 -13.10 -16.47 4.71
C TRP A 244 -13.94 -16.84 3.48
N PRO A 245 -13.73 -16.16 2.34
CA PRO A 245 -14.43 -16.49 1.11
C PRO A 245 -14.06 -17.91 0.65
N GLU A 246 -15.01 -18.59 0.01
CA GLU A 246 -14.83 -19.96 -0.51
C GLU A 246 -13.62 -20.08 -1.46
N THR A 247 -13.30 -19.01 -2.20
CA THR A 247 -12.12 -18.97 -3.09
C THR A 247 -10.80 -19.07 -2.32
N ALA A 248 -10.70 -18.49 -1.12
CA ALA A 248 -9.52 -18.60 -0.28
C ALA A 248 -9.44 -19.96 0.42
N LEU A 249 -10.57 -20.47 0.91
CA LEU A 249 -10.63 -21.79 1.55
C LEU A 249 -10.27 -22.91 0.57
N SER A 250 -10.75 -22.82 -0.66
CA SER A 250 -10.44 -23.79 -1.73
C SER A 250 -8.99 -23.69 -2.24
N ALA A 251 -8.28 -22.60 -1.90
CA ALA A 251 -6.87 -22.42 -2.24
C ALA A 251 -5.91 -22.97 -1.18
N LEU A 252 -6.42 -23.37 0.00
CA LEU A 252 -5.63 -24.03 1.02
C LEU A 252 -5.24 -25.45 0.56
N PRO A 253 -4.06 -25.95 0.95
CA PRO A 253 -3.69 -27.35 0.72
C PRO A 253 -4.66 -28.35 1.37
N ASP A 254 -4.83 -29.52 0.76
CA ASP A 254 -5.76 -30.57 1.22
C ASP A 254 -5.46 -31.11 2.63
N ASP A 255 -4.20 -31.01 3.07
CA ASP A 255 -3.71 -31.44 4.39
C ASP A 255 -3.85 -30.35 5.48
N VAL A 256 -4.26 -29.14 5.10
CA VAL A 256 -4.56 -28.05 6.04
C VAL A 256 -6.04 -28.11 6.44
N SER A 257 -6.28 -28.33 7.73
CA SER A 257 -7.65 -28.32 8.28
C SER A 257 -8.16 -26.89 8.47
N THR A 258 -9.48 -26.70 8.48
CA THR A 258 -10.11 -25.40 8.73
C THR A 258 -11.04 -25.44 9.94
N LEU A 259 -11.12 -24.32 10.64
CA LEU A 259 -12.01 -24.07 11.77
C LEU A 259 -12.65 -22.69 11.60
N GLU A 260 -13.97 -22.64 11.50
CA GLU A 260 -14.68 -21.36 11.48
C GLU A 260 -14.83 -20.84 12.92
N LEU A 261 -14.34 -19.62 13.15
CA LEU A 261 -14.43 -18.95 14.44
C LEU A 261 -15.86 -18.45 14.67
N GLY A 262 -16.41 -18.77 15.85
CA GLY A 262 -17.73 -18.31 16.28
C GLY A 262 -17.67 -16.95 16.98
N PRO A 263 -18.81 -16.25 17.15
CA PRO A 263 -18.87 -14.90 17.71
C PRO A 263 -18.31 -14.77 19.13
N ASP A 264 -18.19 -15.87 19.88
CA ASP A 264 -17.60 -15.92 21.21
C ASP A 264 -16.08 -16.13 21.21
N SER A 265 -15.45 -16.29 20.04
CA SER A 265 -13.99 -16.42 19.96
C SER A 265 -13.33 -15.07 20.19
N GLU A 266 -12.35 -15.03 21.09
CA GLU A 266 -11.65 -13.79 21.41
C GLU A 266 -10.70 -13.41 20.26
N PRO A 267 -10.54 -12.11 19.95
CA PRO A 267 -9.48 -11.67 19.06
C PRO A 267 -8.10 -11.95 19.70
N PRO A 268 -7.02 -11.94 18.90
CA PRO A 268 -5.65 -12.00 19.41
C PRO A 268 -5.42 -11.09 20.63
N SER A 269 -4.76 -11.59 21.67
CA SER A 269 -4.26 -10.73 22.75
C SER A 269 -3.36 -9.65 22.16
N GLU A 270 -3.71 -8.37 22.36
CA GLU A 270 -2.85 -7.24 21.95
C GLU A 270 -1.59 -7.09 22.82
N TYR A 271 -1.47 -7.89 23.89
CA TYR A 271 -0.45 -7.78 24.92
C TYR A 271 0.23 -9.14 25.18
N ASP A 272 1.23 -9.49 24.37
CA ASP A 272 2.27 -10.47 24.75
C ASP A 272 3.67 -9.84 24.80
N SER A 273 3.74 -8.51 24.87
CA SER A 273 4.97 -7.75 24.98
C SER A 273 4.94 -6.81 26.20
N ASP A 274 5.03 -7.34 27.41
CA ASP A 274 5.88 -6.75 28.47
C ASP A 274 6.02 -7.68 29.69
N PRO A 275 7.25 -7.94 30.18
CA PRO A 275 7.45 -8.36 31.56
C PRO A 275 7.24 -7.15 32.47
N ASP A 276 6.22 -7.21 33.33
CA ASP A 276 5.93 -6.37 34.50
C ASP A 276 7.02 -5.32 34.84
N PRO A 277 6.81 -4.01 34.57
CA PRO A 277 7.63 -2.98 35.16
C PRO A 277 7.23 -2.88 36.63
N GLY A 278 7.99 -3.61 37.45
CA GLY A 278 7.75 -3.79 38.87
C GLY A 278 7.26 -2.54 39.59
N THR A 279 6.24 -2.76 40.42
CA THR A 279 5.85 -1.96 41.58
C THR A 279 6.91 -0.95 42.04
N ASN A 280 6.74 0.32 41.67
CA ASN A 280 7.41 1.42 42.35
C ASN A 280 6.39 2.13 43.25
N THR A 281 6.17 1.56 44.43
CA THR A 281 5.60 2.26 45.58
C THR A 281 6.73 3.03 46.27
N GLY A 282 6.67 4.36 46.22
CA GLY A 282 7.69 5.18 46.88
C GLY A 282 7.46 6.67 46.81
N ALA A 283 6.37 7.14 47.44
CA ALA A 283 6.21 8.54 47.80
C ALA A 283 7.33 8.99 48.75
N GLY A 284 7.88 10.18 48.50
CA GLY A 284 8.91 10.80 49.35
C GLY A 284 9.02 12.29 49.09
N THR A 285 8.07 13.05 49.62
CA THR A 285 8.18 14.51 49.81
C THR A 285 9.28 14.86 50.82
N GLY A 286 10.10 15.86 50.50
CA GLY A 286 10.85 16.61 51.51
C GLY A 286 12.19 17.19 51.03
N GLY A 287 12.34 18.52 51.10
CA GLY A 287 13.62 19.24 51.01
C GLY A 287 13.65 20.33 49.96
#